data_AF-A0A6L7U185-F1
#
_entry.id   AF-A0A6L7U185-F1
#
_cell.length_a   1.000
_cell.length_b   1.000
_cell.length_c   1.000
_cell.angle_alpha   90.00
_cell.angle_beta   90.00
_cell.angle_gamma   90.00
#
_symmetry.space_group_name_H-M   'P 1'
#
loop_
_entity.id
_entity.type
_entity.pdbx_description
1 polymer ?
#
loop_
_entity_poly.entity_id
_entity_poly.type
_entity_poly.pdbx_seq_one_letter_code
_entity_poly.pdbx_strand_id
1 'polypeptide(L)'
;MSNWTSVLELRPDLQETEGDVPNTAASIHDAMHGKGPYADAAWYGDVTHPTPELVQLMVDTAVRIGVDNAYKPGVWHLDQAMGGGKSHCLVGLWHLAAQPDAFRESGLGRLVWKAARDEVGMLLPDDLGQPVAVVLDCDNPAFLPDRDGEAQNLAERFLWRMLADEPDRELLFLKFRSRVADKEGLRQIILSRKRPVLILIDEILDFAKYFETQGDCI
;
A
#
# COMPACT_ATOMS: atom_id res chain seq x y z
N MET A 1 38.99 -25.47 0.73
CA MET A 1 38.04 -24.46 1.21
C MET A 1 36.83 -24.53 0.30
N SER A 2 35.66 -24.86 0.83
CA SER A 2 34.43 -24.91 0.04
C SER A 2 34.10 -23.50 -0.46
N ASN A 3 33.91 -23.33 -1.76
CA ASN A 3 33.48 -22.06 -2.35
C ASN A 3 32.03 -21.80 -1.93
N TRP A 4 31.64 -20.56 -1.67
CA TRP A 4 30.28 -20.21 -1.28
C TRP A 4 29.23 -20.70 -2.30
N THR A 5 29.61 -20.78 -3.58
CA THR A 5 28.80 -21.36 -4.66
C THR A 5 28.50 -22.86 -4.54
N SER A 6 29.24 -23.59 -3.70
CA SER A 6 29.02 -25.02 -3.44
C SER A 6 28.10 -25.30 -2.25
N VAL A 7 27.61 -24.25 -1.58
CA VAL A 7 26.76 -24.33 -0.39
C VAL A 7 25.41 -23.65 -0.60
N LEU A 8 25.32 -22.69 -1.52
CA LEU A 8 24.09 -21.99 -1.87
C LEU A 8 23.47 -22.61 -3.13
N GLU A 9 22.41 -23.39 -2.94
CA GLU A 9 21.48 -23.72 -4.03
C GLU A 9 20.56 -22.52 -4.26
N LEU A 10 20.62 -21.93 -5.46
CA LEU A 10 19.67 -20.89 -5.86
C LEU A 10 18.28 -21.51 -5.96
N ARG A 11 17.24 -20.83 -5.45
CA ARG A 11 15.87 -21.31 -5.61
C ARG A 11 15.55 -21.49 -7.11
N PRO A 12 14.78 -22.52 -7.50
CA PRO A 12 14.49 -22.80 -8.91
C PRO A 12 13.90 -21.61 -9.68
N ASP A 13 13.09 -20.78 -9.03
CA ASP A 13 12.51 -19.56 -9.60
C ASP A 13 13.54 -18.49 -9.99
N LEU A 14 14.73 -18.50 -9.36
CA LEU A 14 15.85 -17.62 -9.75
C LEU A 14 16.71 -18.21 -10.87
N GLN A 15 16.66 -19.53 -11.05
CA GLN A 15 17.41 -20.24 -12.08
C GLN A 15 16.65 -20.28 -13.41
N GLU A 16 15.31 -20.33 -13.35
CA GLU A 16 14.44 -20.39 -14.53
C GLU A 16 14.24 -19.04 -15.22
N THR A 17 14.44 -17.92 -14.51
CA THR A 17 14.45 -16.59 -15.14
C THR A 17 15.77 -16.37 -15.87
N GLU A 18 15.78 -16.56 -17.20
CA GLU A 18 16.81 -16.04 -18.11
C GLU A 18 16.88 -14.50 -18.00
N GLY A 19 17.57 -13.98 -16.98
CA GLY A 19 17.91 -12.56 -16.89
C GLY A 19 16.76 -11.55 -16.77
N ASP A 20 15.50 -11.98 -16.65
CA ASP A 20 14.34 -11.09 -16.50
C ASP A 20 14.14 -10.67 -15.03
N VAL A 21 15.15 -9.96 -14.51
CA VAL A 21 15.12 -9.32 -13.18
C VAL A 21 13.91 -8.40 -12.95
N PRO A 22 13.28 -7.74 -13.95
CA PRO A 22 12.07 -6.93 -13.72
C PRO A 22 10.88 -7.71 -13.16
N ASN A 23 10.79 -9.02 -13.40
CA ASN A 23 9.63 -9.83 -12.99
C ASN A 23 9.71 -10.36 -11.54
N THR A 24 10.78 -10.00 -10.81
CA THR A 24 10.99 -10.35 -9.39
C THR A 24 10.89 -9.16 -8.45
N ALA A 25 10.89 -7.93 -8.98
CA ALA A 25 10.73 -6.72 -8.19
C ALA A 25 9.27 -6.57 -7.73
N ALA A 26 9.07 -6.35 -6.43
CA ALA A 26 7.75 -6.09 -5.89
C ALA A 26 7.15 -4.81 -6.51
N SER A 27 5.95 -4.92 -7.06
CA SER A 27 5.18 -3.84 -7.67
C SER A 27 3.84 -3.73 -6.95
N ILE A 28 3.58 -2.59 -6.31
CA ILE A 28 2.27 -2.36 -5.68
C ILE A 28 1.17 -2.32 -6.75
N HIS A 29 1.47 -1.83 -7.95
CA HIS A 29 0.54 -1.84 -9.06
C HIS A 29 0.10 -3.26 -9.42
N ASP A 30 1.04 -4.19 -9.56
CA ASP A 30 0.70 -5.56 -9.94
C ASP A 30 -0.01 -6.29 -8.80
N ALA A 31 0.47 -6.14 -7.56
CA ALA A 31 -0.14 -6.77 -6.39
C ALA A 31 -1.62 -6.40 -6.25
N MET A 32 -1.97 -5.11 -6.35
CA MET A 32 -3.36 -4.67 -6.20
C MET A 32 -4.27 -5.07 -7.37
N HIS A 33 -3.70 -5.37 -8.55
CA HIS A 33 -4.45 -5.87 -9.70
C HIS A 33 -4.47 -7.40 -9.80
N GLY A 34 -4.04 -8.11 -8.75
CA GLY A 34 -4.07 -9.58 -8.74
C GLY A 34 -3.00 -10.21 -9.61
N LYS A 35 -1.94 -9.47 -9.98
CA LYS A 35 -0.86 -9.94 -10.85
C LYS A 35 0.36 -10.37 -10.04
N GLY A 36 0.91 -11.52 -10.42
CA GLY A 36 2.12 -12.06 -9.79
C GLY A 36 1.89 -12.57 -8.36
N PRO A 37 2.93 -13.15 -7.75
CA PRO A 37 2.80 -13.81 -6.44
C PRO A 37 2.60 -12.80 -5.29
N TYR A 38 3.04 -11.56 -5.46
CA TYR A 38 2.88 -10.48 -4.48
C TYR A 38 1.42 -10.06 -4.24
N ALA A 39 0.48 -10.47 -5.10
CA ALA A 39 -0.94 -10.23 -4.92
C ALA A 39 -1.59 -11.08 -3.82
N ASP A 40 -0.95 -12.18 -3.41
CA ASP A 40 -1.41 -13.05 -2.34
C ASP A 40 -0.81 -12.61 -0.99
N ALA A 41 -1.67 -12.23 -0.04
CA ALA A 41 -1.24 -11.74 1.28
C ALA A 41 -0.51 -12.79 2.11
N ALA A 42 -0.95 -14.05 2.05
CA ALA A 42 -0.35 -15.15 2.81
C ALA A 42 1.03 -15.47 2.25
N TRP A 43 1.14 -15.62 0.92
CA TRP A 43 2.41 -15.83 0.24
C TRP A 43 3.39 -14.70 0.53
N TYR A 44 2.96 -13.43 0.36
CA TYR A 44 3.80 -12.26 0.66
C TYR A 44 4.33 -12.33 2.10
N GLY A 45 3.45 -12.55 3.07
CA GLY A 45 3.82 -12.54 4.48
C GLY A 45 4.68 -13.74 4.91
N ASP A 46 4.59 -14.87 4.21
CA ASP A 46 5.39 -16.07 4.50
C ASP A 46 6.79 -16.03 3.85
N VAL A 47 6.93 -15.41 2.67
CA VAL A 47 8.22 -15.33 1.97
C VAL A 47 9.03 -14.08 2.34
N THR A 48 8.39 -13.05 2.90
CA THR A 48 9.06 -11.81 3.26
C THR A 48 9.94 -11.97 4.49
N HIS A 49 11.21 -11.58 4.38
CA HIS A 49 12.10 -11.52 5.53
C HIS A 49 11.69 -10.40 6.49
N PRO A 50 11.38 -10.70 7.77
CA PRO A 50 10.86 -9.72 8.73
C PRO A 50 12.00 -8.88 9.33
N THR A 51 12.52 -7.91 8.57
CA THR A 51 13.50 -6.96 9.13
C THR A 51 12.87 -6.16 10.28
N PRO A 52 13.65 -5.77 11.31
CA PRO A 52 13.13 -4.99 12.42
C PRO A 52 12.41 -3.71 11.97
N GLU A 53 12.94 -3.02 10.96
CA GLU A 53 12.39 -1.76 10.44
C GLU A 53 11.05 -1.99 9.71
N LEU A 54 10.94 -3.06 8.92
CA LEU A 54 9.68 -3.41 8.24
C LEU A 54 8.60 -3.77 9.26
N VAL A 55 8.94 -4.62 10.24
CA VAL A 55 8.01 -5.02 11.30
C VAL A 55 7.57 -3.79 12.08
N GLN A 56 8.48 -2.89 12.46
CA GLN A 56 8.12 -1.69 13.23
C GLN A 56 7.26 -0.73 12.40
N LEU A 57 7.54 -0.54 11.11
CA LEU A 57 6.70 0.24 10.20
C LEU A 57 5.27 -0.30 10.19
N MET A 58 5.10 -1.61 10.02
CA MET A 58 3.79 -2.25 10.01
C MET A 58 3.09 -2.20 11.37
N VAL A 59 3.83 -2.35 12.48
CA VAL A 59 3.31 -2.21 13.84
C VAL A 59 2.79 -0.80 14.08
N ASP A 60 3.59 0.22 13.76
CA ASP A 60 3.19 1.62 13.89
C ASP A 60 1.93 1.90 13.05
N THR A 61 1.81 1.26 11.89
CA THR A 61 0.62 1.37 11.01
C THR A 61 -0.59 0.75 11.66
N ALA A 62 -0.49 -0.52 12.04
CA ALA A 62 -1.58 -1.29 12.63
C ALA A 62 -2.08 -0.62 13.92
N VAL A 63 -1.17 -0.12 14.76
CA VAL A 63 -1.52 0.63 15.97
C VAL A 63 -2.19 1.95 15.61
N ARG A 64 -1.65 2.72 14.66
CA ARG A 64 -2.22 4.02 14.28
C ARG A 64 -3.64 3.91 13.75
N ILE A 65 -3.92 2.89 12.94
CA ILE A 65 -5.22 2.73 12.28
C ILE A 65 -6.21 1.91 13.11
N GLY A 66 -5.73 0.91 13.87
CA GLY A 66 -6.55 -0.03 14.61
C GLY A 66 -6.79 0.33 16.08
N VAL A 67 -6.08 1.33 16.63
CA VAL A 67 -6.24 1.76 18.02
C VAL A 67 -6.63 3.24 18.09
N ASP A 68 -7.79 3.50 18.69
CA ASP A 68 -8.30 4.86 18.88
C ASP A 68 -7.32 5.73 19.68
N ASN A 69 -7.09 6.95 19.19
CA ASN A 69 -6.21 7.94 19.82
C ASN A 69 -4.76 7.48 20.04
N ALA A 70 -4.29 6.44 19.35
CA ALA A 70 -2.89 6.01 19.44
C ALA A 70 -1.93 7.09 18.92
N TYR A 71 -0.89 7.38 19.71
CA TYR A 71 0.17 8.31 19.34
C TYR A 71 1.23 7.59 18.48
N LYS A 72 0.96 7.53 17.18
CA LYS A 72 1.88 7.02 16.16
C LYS A 72 2.00 8.02 15.00
N PRO A 73 3.12 8.05 14.26
CA PRO A 73 3.26 8.93 13.12
C PRO A 73 2.12 8.70 12.12
N GLY A 74 1.57 9.80 11.57
CA GLY A 74 0.48 9.73 10.58
C GLY A 74 0.95 9.82 9.13
N VAL A 75 2.24 10.10 8.91
CA VAL A 75 2.86 10.22 7.60
C VAL A 75 4.25 9.61 7.70
N TRP A 76 4.59 8.74 6.75
CA TRP A 76 5.95 8.27 6.56
C TRP A 76 6.46 8.65 5.19
N HIS A 77 7.71 9.06 5.18
CA HIS A 77 8.50 9.13 3.97
C HIS A 77 9.36 7.87 3.93
N LEU A 78 9.12 7.01 2.94
CA LEU A 78 9.92 5.81 2.75
C LEU A 78 11.17 6.20 1.96
N ASP A 79 12.26 6.45 2.68
CA ASP A 79 13.54 6.76 2.06
C ASP A 79 14.08 5.54 1.31
N GLN A 80 14.46 5.73 0.04
CA GLN A 80 15.00 4.67 -0.80
C GLN A 80 16.37 4.20 -0.26
N ALA A 81 16.44 2.99 0.28
CA ALA A 81 17.65 2.19 0.19
C ALA A 81 17.59 1.37 -1.11
N MET A 82 18.66 1.39 -1.91
CA MET A 82 18.70 0.68 -3.21
C MET A 82 18.25 -0.78 -3.07
N GLY A 83 17.24 -1.20 -3.85
CA GLY A 83 16.83 -2.62 -3.96
C GLY A 83 15.40 -2.95 -3.50
N GLY A 84 14.37 -2.32 -4.07
CA GLY A 84 12.97 -2.79 -3.98
C GLY A 84 12.28 -2.68 -2.62
N GLY A 85 12.99 -2.31 -1.55
CA GLY A 85 12.46 -2.27 -0.18
C GLY A 85 11.22 -1.38 0.00
N LYS A 86 11.14 -0.24 -0.71
CA LYS A 86 9.98 0.67 -0.66
C LYS A 86 8.72 0.00 -1.22
N SER A 87 8.76 -0.46 -2.46
CA SER A 87 7.60 -1.08 -3.12
C SER A 87 7.20 -2.36 -2.38
N HIS A 88 8.16 -3.10 -1.83
CA HIS A 88 7.91 -4.23 -0.93
C HIS A 88 7.17 -3.81 0.35
N CYS A 89 7.57 -2.71 1.00
CA CYS A 89 6.86 -2.16 2.16
C CYS A 89 5.44 -1.72 1.77
N LEU A 90 5.27 -1.03 0.65
CA LEU A 90 3.97 -0.58 0.17
C LEU A 90 3.02 -1.75 -0.10
N VAL A 91 3.49 -2.85 -0.70
CA VAL A 91 2.71 -4.08 -0.87
C VAL A 91 2.26 -4.65 0.48
N GLY A 92 3.16 -4.69 1.47
CA GLY A 92 2.82 -5.18 2.79
C GLY A 92 1.82 -4.30 3.54
N LEU A 93 1.95 -2.97 3.44
CA LEU A 93 0.99 -2.02 3.99
C LEU A 93 -0.36 -2.10 3.27
N TRP A 94 -0.37 -2.39 1.97
CA TRP A 94 -1.60 -2.65 1.23
C TRP A 94 -2.29 -3.93 1.73
N HIS A 95 -1.56 -5.05 1.89
CA HIS A 95 -2.10 -6.28 2.45
C HIS A 95 -2.64 -6.10 3.88
N LEU A 96 -1.92 -5.36 4.72
CA LEU A 96 -2.33 -5.01 6.08
C LEU A 96 -3.73 -4.34 6.10
N ALA A 97 -4.03 -3.48 5.13
CA ALA A 97 -5.27 -2.72 5.07
C ALA A 97 -6.38 -3.39 4.24
N ALA A 98 -6.04 -3.95 3.08
CA ALA A 98 -6.99 -4.49 2.11
C ALA A 98 -7.33 -5.97 2.36
N GLN A 99 -6.42 -6.71 2.99
CA GLN A 99 -6.56 -8.16 3.24
C GLN A 99 -6.09 -8.53 4.67
N PRO A 100 -6.59 -7.84 5.72
CA PRO A 100 -6.05 -7.97 7.08
C PRO A 100 -6.14 -9.41 7.60
N ASP A 101 -7.22 -10.14 7.30
CA ASP A 101 -7.41 -11.52 7.76
C ASP A 101 -6.33 -12.45 7.19
N ALA A 102 -6.18 -12.47 5.87
CA ALA A 102 -5.20 -13.32 5.18
C ALA A 102 -3.76 -12.91 5.55
N PHE A 103 -3.49 -11.60 5.65
CA PHE A 103 -2.16 -11.12 6.03
C PHE A 103 -1.82 -11.48 7.48
N ARG A 104 -2.74 -11.29 8.43
CA ARG A 104 -2.55 -11.60 9.87
C ARG A 104 -2.24 -13.09 10.10
N GLU A 105 -2.79 -13.97 9.26
CA GLU A 105 -2.54 -15.40 9.30
C GLU A 105 -1.18 -15.81 8.70
N SER A 106 -0.45 -14.92 8.06
CA SER A 106 0.90 -15.17 7.56
C SER A 106 1.98 -15.15 8.65
N GLY A 107 3.19 -15.59 8.32
CA GLY A 107 4.39 -15.51 9.16
C GLY A 107 4.69 -14.09 9.64
N LEU A 108 4.82 -13.15 8.71
CA LEU A 108 5.05 -11.73 9.01
C LEU A 108 3.87 -11.09 9.76
N GLY A 109 2.63 -11.35 9.34
CA GLY A 109 1.45 -10.77 9.97
C GLY A 109 1.30 -11.17 11.44
N ARG A 110 1.55 -12.43 11.78
CA ARG A 110 1.57 -12.87 13.19
C ARG A 110 2.62 -12.13 14.03
N LEU A 111 3.80 -11.85 13.45
CA LEU A 111 4.84 -11.09 14.13
C LEU A 111 4.38 -9.64 14.38
N VAL A 112 3.79 -9.00 13.37
CA VAL A 112 3.26 -7.64 13.46
C VAL A 112 2.15 -7.55 14.52
N TRP A 113 1.14 -8.43 14.48
CA TRP A 113 0.04 -8.39 15.45
C TRP A 113 0.52 -8.64 16.88
N LYS A 114 1.45 -9.60 17.05
CA LYS A 114 2.04 -9.86 18.36
C LYS A 114 2.80 -8.64 18.87
N ALA A 115 3.69 -8.07 18.06
CA ALA A 115 4.48 -6.90 18.45
C ALA A 115 3.59 -5.68 18.75
N ALA A 116 2.58 -5.42 17.92
CA ALA A 116 1.61 -4.36 18.14
C ALA A 116 0.86 -4.54 19.45
N ARG A 117 0.34 -5.75 19.72
CA ARG A 117 -0.35 -6.08 20.97
C ARG A 117 0.55 -5.88 22.19
N ASP A 118 1.78 -6.37 22.11
CA ASP A 118 2.74 -6.26 23.20
C ASP A 118 3.13 -4.79 23.46
N GLU A 119 3.11 -3.95 22.42
CA GLU A 119 3.39 -2.50 22.53
C GLU A 119 2.24 -1.72 23.16
N VAL A 120 0.99 -1.95 22.72
CA VAL A 120 -0.19 -1.20 23.23
C VAL A 120 -0.80 -1.82 24.49
N GLY A 121 -0.40 -3.03 24.87
CA GLY A 121 -0.92 -3.74 26.04
C GLY A 121 -2.37 -4.21 25.90
N MET A 122 -2.90 -4.26 24.68
CA MET A 122 -4.27 -4.67 24.38
C MET A 122 -4.36 -5.38 23.02
N LEU A 123 -5.45 -6.10 22.79
CA LEU A 123 -5.72 -6.70 21.49
C LEU A 123 -6.10 -5.61 20.49
N LEU A 124 -5.49 -5.67 19.31
CA LEU A 124 -5.94 -4.91 18.14
C LEU A 124 -7.16 -5.60 17.53
N PRO A 125 -8.09 -4.87 16.90
CA PRO A 125 -9.12 -5.48 16.06
C PRO A 125 -8.48 -6.35 14.97
N ASP A 126 -9.03 -7.53 14.72
CA ASP A 126 -8.49 -8.45 13.70
C ASP A 126 -8.50 -7.85 12.30
N ASP A 127 -9.51 -7.03 12.00
CA ASP A 127 -9.69 -6.33 10.71
C ASP A 127 -9.15 -4.90 10.71
N LEU A 128 -8.50 -4.45 11.79
CA LEU A 128 -8.02 -3.08 12.00
C LEU A 128 -9.08 -1.99 11.75
N GLY A 129 -10.37 -2.29 11.94
CA GLY A 129 -11.46 -1.36 11.67
C GLY A 129 -11.82 -1.22 10.19
N GLN A 130 -11.46 -2.21 9.36
CA GLN A 130 -11.69 -2.26 7.92
C GLN A 130 -11.16 -1.02 7.19
N PRO A 131 -9.84 -0.79 7.19
CA PRO A 131 -9.26 0.40 6.57
C PRO A 131 -9.58 0.49 5.08
N VAL A 132 -9.83 1.71 4.59
CA VAL A 132 -9.84 2.00 3.15
C VAL A 132 -8.40 2.17 2.69
N ALA A 133 -7.90 1.24 1.89
CA ALA A 133 -6.60 1.33 1.24
C ALA A 133 -6.72 2.15 -0.06
N VAL A 134 -6.15 3.35 -0.09
CA VAL A 134 -6.13 4.22 -1.27
C VAL A 134 -4.74 4.21 -1.88
N VAL A 135 -4.58 3.56 -3.03
CA VAL A 135 -3.29 3.45 -3.73
C VAL A 135 -3.21 4.46 -4.87
N LEU A 136 -2.14 5.26 -4.87
CA LEU A 136 -1.69 6.15 -5.94
C LEU A 136 -0.35 5.64 -6.49
N ASP A 137 -0.45 4.76 -7.50
CA ASP A 137 0.62 4.17 -8.29
C ASP A 137 1.07 5.13 -9.41
N CYS A 138 1.84 6.15 -9.04
CA CYS A 138 2.20 7.24 -9.94
C CYS A 138 3.26 6.87 -10.99
N ASP A 139 3.87 5.68 -10.88
CA ASP A 139 4.70 5.05 -11.91
C ASP A 139 3.89 4.51 -13.11
N ASN A 140 2.58 4.32 -12.92
CA ASN A 140 1.62 3.91 -13.94
C ASN A 140 0.59 5.02 -14.18
N PRO A 141 0.99 6.21 -14.69
CA PRO A 141 0.16 7.41 -14.69
C PRO A 141 -0.97 7.40 -15.74
N ALA A 142 -0.96 6.42 -16.67
CA ALA A 142 -1.98 6.26 -17.68
C ALA A 142 -3.38 6.16 -17.05
N PHE A 143 -4.35 6.82 -17.68
CA PHE A 143 -5.73 6.79 -17.22
C PHE A 143 -6.36 5.41 -17.44
N LEU A 144 -7.00 4.87 -16.41
CA LEU A 144 -7.67 3.57 -16.45
C LEU A 144 -9.18 3.77 -16.19
N PRO A 145 -10.06 3.69 -17.22
CA PRO A 145 -11.49 4.01 -17.07
C PRO A 145 -12.18 3.26 -15.91
N ASP A 146 -11.92 1.96 -15.77
CA ASP A 146 -12.52 1.12 -14.73
C ASP A 146 -12.10 1.53 -13.31
N ARG A 147 -10.93 2.16 -13.17
CA ARG A 147 -10.35 2.53 -11.88
C ARG A 147 -10.48 4.01 -11.56
N ASP A 148 -10.40 4.88 -12.57
CA ASP A 148 -10.34 6.33 -12.44
C ASP A 148 -11.67 7.01 -12.77
N GLY A 149 -12.63 6.31 -13.40
CA GLY A 149 -13.98 6.82 -13.63
C GLY A 149 -14.01 8.11 -14.43
N GLU A 150 -14.49 9.20 -13.82
CA GLU A 150 -14.51 10.54 -14.44
C GLU A 150 -13.39 11.47 -13.94
N ALA A 151 -12.41 10.94 -13.18
CA ALA A 151 -11.34 11.74 -12.61
C ALA A 151 -10.38 12.27 -13.69
N GLN A 152 -10.06 13.57 -13.61
CA GLN A 152 -9.21 14.27 -14.58
C GLN A 152 -7.79 14.51 -14.08
N ASN A 153 -7.56 14.53 -12.77
CA ASN A 153 -6.25 14.80 -12.16
C ASN A 153 -6.00 13.86 -10.96
N LEU A 154 -4.79 13.90 -10.37
CA LEU A 154 -4.41 13.01 -9.27
C LEU A 154 -5.31 13.15 -8.04
N ALA A 155 -5.72 14.38 -7.70
CA ALA A 155 -6.57 14.64 -6.55
C ALA A 155 -7.97 14.03 -6.75
N GLU A 156 -8.51 14.13 -7.98
CA GLU A 156 -9.77 13.48 -8.33
C GLU A 156 -9.65 11.96 -8.39
N ARG A 157 -8.53 11.42 -8.89
CA ARG A 157 -8.28 9.96 -8.87
C ARG A 157 -8.22 9.46 -7.43
N PHE A 158 -7.57 10.21 -6.54
CA PHE A 158 -7.55 9.94 -5.11
C PHE A 158 -8.96 9.93 -4.51
N LEU A 159 -9.79 10.95 -4.76
CA LEU A 159 -11.17 11.00 -4.30
C LEU A 159 -11.98 9.81 -4.81
N TRP A 160 -11.89 9.56 -6.11
CA TRP A 160 -12.62 8.48 -6.76
C TRP A 160 -12.25 7.12 -6.16
N ARG A 161 -10.95 6.84 -5.97
CA ARG A 161 -10.44 5.60 -5.37
C ARG A 161 -10.82 5.47 -3.87
N MET A 162 -10.83 6.58 -3.13
CA MET A 162 -11.27 6.59 -1.72
C MET A 162 -12.74 6.20 -1.54
N LEU A 163 -13.56 6.45 -2.56
CA LEU A 163 -15.00 6.16 -2.57
C LEU A 163 -15.33 4.84 -3.28
N ALA A 164 -14.35 3.99 -3.57
CA ALA A 164 -14.55 2.79 -4.40
C ALA A 164 -15.58 1.79 -3.84
N ASP A 165 -15.71 1.72 -2.52
CA ASP A 165 -16.64 0.85 -1.80
C ASP A 165 -17.96 1.54 -1.42
N GLU A 166 -18.19 2.79 -1.84
CA GLU A 166 -19.44 3.51 -1.57
C GLU A 166 -20.52 3.21 -2.62
N PRO A 167 -21.77 2.93 -2.20
CA PRO A 167 -22.87 2.69 -3.13
C PRO A 167 -23.23 3.94 -3.94
N ASP A 168 -23.08 5.13 -3.36
CA ASP A 168 -23.40 6.43 -3.99
C ASP A 168 -22.12 7.12 -4.51
N ARG A 169 -21.13 6.34 -4.97
CA ARG A 169 -19.80 6.83 -5.36
C ARG A 169 -19.85 8.02 -6.31
N GLU A 170 -20.65 7.99 -7.39
CA GLU A 170 -20.68 9.10 -8.35
C GLU A 170 -21.23 10.39 -7.72
N LEU A 171 -22.29 10.28 -6.91
CA LEU A 171 -22.89 11.43 -6.22
C LEU A 171 -21.92 12.04 -5.21
N LEU A 172 -21.23 11.21 -4.44
CA LEU A 172 -20.22 11.65 -3.48
C LEU A 172 -19.00 12.26 -4.19
N PHE A 173 -18.57 11.68 -5.31
CA PHE A 173 -17.51 12.23 -6.14
C PHE A 173 -17.88 13.64 -6.60
N LEU A 174 -19.02 13.83 -7.27
CA LEU A 174 -19.47 15.15 -7.74
C LEU A 174 -19.60 16.17 -6.61
N LYS A 175 -20.08 15.73 -5.43
CA LYS A 175 -20.21 16.58 -4.24
C LYS A 175 -18.86 17.08 -3.71
N PHE A 176 -17.83 16.23 -3.73
CA PHE A 176 -16.54 16.50 -3.10
C PHE A 176 -15.42 16.88 -4.07
N ARG A 177 -15.63 16.73 -5.38
CA ARG A 177 -14.62 16.97 -6.43
C ARG A 177 -13.99 18.35 -6.35
N SER A 178 -14.79 19.40 -6.11
CA SER A 178 -14.28 20.78 -5.96
C SER A 178 -13.56 21.04 -4.64
N ARG A 179 -13.60 20.08 -3.71
CA ARG A 179 -13.15 20.21 -2.32
C ARG A 179 -12.01 19.26 -1.94
N VAL A 180 -11.64 18.33 -2.81
CA VAL A 180 -10.60 17.34 -2.50
C VAL A 180 -9.22 17.98 -2.28
N ALA A 181 -8.93 19.10 -2.94
CA ALA A 181 -7.69 19.85 -2.76
C ALA A 181 -7.70 20.76 -1.52
N ASP A 182 -8.85 20.90 -0.84
CA ASP A 182 -9.02 21.78 0.30
C ASP A 182 -8.91 21.00 1.63
N LYS A 183 -8.19 21.54 2.61
CA LYS A 183 -7.91 20.83 3.88
C LYS A 183 -9.19 20.41 4.62
N GLU A 184 -10.21 21.25 4.62
CA GLU A 184 -11.46 20.99 5.33
C GLU A 184 -12.31 19.97 4.57
N GLY A 185 -12.30 20.03 3.24
CA GLY A 185 -12.92 19.09 2.33
C GLY A 185 -12.30 17.72 2.50
N LEU A 186 -10.97 17.60 2.42
CA LEU A 186 -10.23 16.36 2.67
C LEU A 186 -10.57 15.77 4.05
N ARG A 187 -10.60 16.61 5.08
CA ARG A 187 -11.01 16.18 6.44
C ARG A 187 -12.45 15.64 6.43
N GLN A 188 -13.39 16.33 5.80
CA GLN A 188 -14.78 15.89 5.72
C GLN A 188 -14.94 14.59 4.93
N ILE A 189 -14.20 14.43 3.83
CA ILE A 189 -14.20 13.21 3.02
C ILE A 189 -13.70 12.03 3.87
N ILE A 190 -12.54 12.17 4.51
CA ILE A 190 -11.95 11.12 5.38
C ILE A 190 -12.91 10.78 6.53
N LEU A 191 -13.45 11.77 7.23
CA LEU A 191 -14.41 11.54 8.33
C LEU A 191 -15.71 10.90 7.83
N SER A 192 -16.13 11.17 6.59
CA SER A 192 -17.34 10.56 6.04
C SER A 192 -17.21 9.06 5.81
N ARG A 193 -15.97 8.52 5.70
CA ARG A 193 -15.73 7.08 5.59
C ARG A 193 -16.14 6.32 6.85
N LYS A 194 -16.05 6.94 8.04
CA LYS A 194 -16.32 6.29 9.35
C LYS A 194 -15.49 5.01 9.60
N ARG A 195 -14.37 4.86 8.90
CA ARG A 195 -13.38 3.80 9.02
C ARG A 195 -11.99 4.39 8.74
N PRO A 196 -10.90 3.76 9.20
CA PRO A 196 -9.55 4.26 8.94
C PRO A 196 -9.26 4.38 7.45
N VAL A 197 -8.38 5.30 7.07
CA VAL A 197 -7.94 5.47 5.68
C VAL A 197 -6.41 5.38 5.65
N LEU A 198 -5.89 4.44 4.87
CA LEU A 198 -4.47 4.29 4.60
C LEU A 198 -4.18 4.74 3.17
N ILE A 199 -3.36 5.76 3.02
CA ILE A 199 -3.00 6.33 1.71
C ILE A 199 -1.59 5.86 1.38
N LEU A 200 -1.46 5.16 0.26
CA LEU A 200 -0.20 4.63 -0.25
C LEU A 200 0.12 5.33 -1.56
N ILE A 201 1.29 5.97 -1.63
CA ILE A 201 1.73 6.73 -2.79
C ILE A 201 3.07 6.16 -3.21
N ASP A 202 3.16 5.69 -4.45
CA ASP A 202 4.43 5.26 -5.06
C ASP A 202 4.80 6.21 -6.20
N GLU A 203 6.08 6.52 -6.36
CA GLU A 203 6.68 7.32 -7.45
C GLU A 203 5.94 8.60 -7.88
N ILE A 204 5.52 9.45 -6.92
CA ILE A 204 4.80 10.71 -7.22
C ILE A 204 5.53 11.63 -8.21
N LEU A 205 6.87 11.59 -8.22
CA LEU A 205 7.69 12.38 -9.14
C LEU A 205 7.55 11.92 -10.60
N ASP A 206 7.27 10.64 -10.85
CA ASP A 206 7.08 10.15 -12.21
C ASP A 206 5.73 10.59 -12.79
N PHE A 207 4.70 10.69 -11.94
CA PHE A 207 3.44 11.31 -12.34
C PHE A 207 3.59 12.80 -12.64
N ALA A 208 4.37 13.55 -11.85
CA ALA A 208 4.65 14.95 -12.14
C ALA A 208 5.33 15.12 -13.52
N LYS A 209 6.35 14.31 -13.82
CA LYS A 209 7.01 14.29 -15.13
C LYS A 209 6.05 13.93 -16.26
N TYR A 210 5.18 12.93 -16.04
CA TYR A 210 4.19 12.52 -17.04
C TYR A 210 3.29 13.71 -17.42
N PHE A 211 2.75 14.44 -16.46
CA PHE A 211 1.89 15.60 -16.74
C PHE A 211 2.64 16.76 -17.40
N GLU A 212 3.88 17.06 -16.97
CA GLU A 212 4.73 18.05 -17.65
C GLU A 212 4.92 17.70 -19.14
N THR A 213 5.11 16.42 -19.47
CA THR A 213 5.30 15.99 -20.87
C THR A 213 4.03 15.95 -21.72
N GLN A 214 2.83 15.90 -21.10
CA GLN A 214 1.54 15.92 -21.80
C GLN A 214 1.02 17.34 -22.08
N GLY A 215 1.68 18.39 -21.56
CA GLY A 215 1.37 19.80 -21.87
C GLY A 215 0.27 20.44 -21.02
N ASP A 216 -0.31 19.71 -20.08
CA ASP A 216 -1.29 20.23 -19.12
C ASP A 216 -0.58 20.64 -17.83
N CYS A 217 -0.28 21.94 -17.69
CA CYS A 217 0.26 22.51 -16.46
C CYS A 217 -0.73 22.35 -15.30
N ILE A 218 -0.18 21.94 -14.15
CA ILE A 218 -0.81 21.75 -12.83
C ILE A 218 -1.75 22.90 -12.44
#